data_AF-A0A955WVD5-F1
#
_entry.id   AF-A0A955WVD5-F1
#
_cell.length_a   1.000
_cell.length_b   1.000
_cell.length_c   1.000
_cell.angle_alpha   90.00
_cell.angle_beta   90.00
_cell.angle_gamma   90.00
#
_symmetry.space_group_name_H-M   'P 1'
#
loop_
_entity.id
_entity.type
_entity.pdbx_description
1 polymer ?
#
loop_
_entity_poly.entity_id
_entity_poly.type
_entity_poly.pdbx_seq_one_letter_code
_entity_poly.pdbx_strand_id
1 'polypeptide(L)'
;RANVLEQIRIVRAAADAGAQALVVECMALQPELQWLCEARLVQSQVGVITNARPDHLDVMGPTPDDVARALAGTVPYGGTLYTAEGPRRGTLARAAADRGSRLVAIEPADVAAITAADQAGFSYLEHPENIALALRVCVDQGVDRATALAGMHAAAPDPGALREVIGHRMGRPLVFVNAFAANDPQSTLAVWRLARQRHPRTDVAVVLMNTRADRADRSRQLGEAAPDWQADRILVSGDDTGTFIRAARGAGVPAAALMDLGGERPTTVLHGLDDLLGEHTLVVGVGNIGGAGFALAKALGAPA
;
A
#
# COMPACT_ATOMS: atom_id res chain seq x y z
N ARG A 1 20.65 -1.72 -3.24
CA ARG A 1 20.32 -1.51 -1.81
C ARG A 1 20.13 0.00 -1.66
N ALA A 2 18.95 0.47 -1.27
CA ALA A 2 18.68 1.90 -1.15
C ALA A 2 19.66 2.53 -0.16
N ASN A 3 20.27 3.64 -0.56
CA ASN A 3 21.23 4.37 0.25
C ASN A 3 20.73 5.82 0.33
N VAL A 4 20.73 6.39 1.53
CA VAL A 4 20.39 7.80 1.76
C VAL A 4 21.20 8.76 0.86
N LEU A 5 22.42 8.37 0.45
CA LEU A 5 23.24 9.11 -0.52
C LEU A 5 22.63 9.22 -1.93
N GLU A 6 21.66 8.38 -2.28
CA GLU A 6 20.94 8.44 -3.55
C GLU A 6 20.07 9.70 -3.64
N GLN A 7 19.49 10.15 -2.52
CA GLN A 7 18.72 11.39 -2.47
C GLN A 7 19.57 12.61 -2.83
N ILE A 8 20.86 12.62 -2.46
CA ILE A 8 21.78 13.71 -2.82
C ILE A 8 21.91 13.81 -4.35
N ARG A 9 21.96 12.67 -5.05
CA ARG A 9 22.05 12.65 -6.52
C ARG A 9 20.75 13.14 -7.16
N ILE A 10 19.60 12.76 -6.61
CA ILE A 10 18.29 13.20 -7.08
C ILE A 10 18.13 14.72 -6.93
N VAL A 11 18.50 15.28 -5.77
CA VAL A 11 18.45 16.73 -5.53
C VAL A 11 19.35 17.49 -6.50
N ARG A 12 20.57 16.99 -6.75
CA ARG A 12 21.48 17.58 -7.75
C ARG A 12 20.89 17.52 -9.15
N ALA A 13 20.36 16.37 -9.56
CA ALA A 13 19.74 16.22 -10.87
C ALA A 13 18.53 17.16 -11.05
N ALA A 14 17.71 17.35 -10.01
CA ALA A 14 16.60 18.29 -10.03
C ALA A 14 17.08 19.74 -10.19
N ALA A 15 18.14 20.13 -9.46
CA ALA A 15 18.74 21.44 -9.58
C ALA A 15 19.35 21.68 -10.98
N ASP A 16 20.10 20.70 -11.51
CA ASP A 16 20.71 20.76 -12.84
C ASP A 16 19.65 20.83 -13.95
N ALA A 17 18.48 20.21 -13.74
CA ALA A 17 17.33 20.31 -14.64
C ALA A 17 16.53 21.62 -14.50
N GLY A 18 16.89 22.50 -13.56
CA GLY A 18 16.14 23.72 -13.28
C GLY A 18 14.74 23.48 -12.72
N ALA A 19 14.52 22.35 -12.03
CA ALA A 19 13.24 22.00 -11.46
C ALA A 19 12.80 23.03 -10.41
N GLN A 20 11.54 23.46 -10.48
CA GLN A 20 10.96 24.43 -9.54
C GLN A 20 10.34 23.74 -8.31
N ALA A 21 10.09 22.44 -8.40
CA ALA A 21 9.57 21.62 -7.32
C ALA A 21 10.19 20.22 -7.42
N LEU A 22 10.39 19.59 -6.26
CA LEU A 22 10.88 18.23 -6.14
C LEU A 22 10.01 17.50 -5.12
N VAL A 23 9.44 16.37 -5.53
CA VAL A 23 8.70 15.46 -4.65
C VAL A 23 9.54 14.20 -4.47
N VAL A 24 9.83 13.83 -3.22
CA VAL A 24 10.66 12.66 -2.89
C VAL A 24 10.02 11.88 -1.75
N GLU A 25 9.99 10.56 -1.89
CA GLU A 25 9.62 9.65 -0.81
C GLU A 25 10.81 9.41 0.13
N CYS A 26 10.55 9.40 1.44
CA CYS A 26 11.53 8.96 2.43
C CYS A 26 11.41 7.44 2.65
N MET A 27 12.33 6.67 2.08
CA MET A 27 12.36 5.20 2.24
C MET A 27 13.20 4.73 3.44
N ALA A 28 13.65 5.63 4.31
CA ALA A 28 14.46 5.26 5.48
C ALA A 28 13.57 4.58 6.53
N LEU A 29 13.96 3.37 6.97
CA LEU A 29 13.25 2.67 8.05
C LEU A 29 13.78 3.02 9.43
N GLN A 30 15.08 3.30 9.56
CA GLN A 30 15.68 3.63 10.86
C GLN A 30 15.30 5.06 11.27
N PRO A 31 14.78 5.27 12.50
CA PRO A 31 14.36 6.60 12.95
C PRO A 31 15.44 7.68 12.82
N GLU A 32 16.70 7.35 13.11
CA GLU A 32 17.83 8.28 13.01
C GLU A 32 18.10 8.68 11.56
N LEU A 33 17.93 7.74 10.62
CA LEU A 33 18.09 8.01 9.20
C LEU A 33 16.92 8.81 8.64
N GLN A 34 15.69 8.59 9.12
CA GLN A 34 14.53 9.41 8.77
C GLN A 34 14.76 10.88 9.15
N TRP A 35 15.20 11.13 10.39
CA TRP A 35 15.58 12.47 10.83
C TRP A 35 16.76 13.03 10.02
N LEU A 36 17.80 12.23 9.77
CA LEU A 36 18.97 12.68 9.01
C LEU A 36 18.59 13.12 7.60
N CYS A 37 17.74 12.34 6.90
CA CYS A 37 17.25 12.67 5.57
C CYS A 37 16.57 14.04 5.57
N GLU A 38 15.63 14.27 6.48
CA GLU A 38 14.90 15.54 6.53
C GLU A 38 15.80 16.70 7.00
N ALA A 39 16.48 16.55 8.14
CA ALA A 39 17.19 17.64 8.81
C ALA A 39 18.53 18.03 8.18
N ARG A 40 19.10 17.18 7.31
CA ARG A 40 20.44 17.40 6.73
C ARG A 40 20.52 17.26 5.22
N LEU A 41 19.54 16.65 4.55
CA LEU A 41 19.63 16.39 3.10
C LEU A 41 18.50 17.04 2.31
N VAL A 42 17.24 16.73 2.64
CA VAL A 42 16.07 17.18 1.88
C VAL A 42 15.64 18.57 2.32
N GLN A 43 15.55 18.80 3.65
CA GLN A 43 15.12 20.08 4.24
C GLN A 43 13.85 20.62 3.58
N SER A 44 12.80 19.79 3.61
CA SER A 44 11.58 20.03 2.86
C SER A 44 10.82 21.25 3.38
N GLN A 45 10.17 21.98 2.47
CA GLN A 45 9.22 23.04 2.86
C GLN A 45 7.85 22.43 3.23
N VAL A 46 7.56 21.26 2.64
CA VAL A 46 6.32 20.52 2.79
C VAL A 46 6.64 19.06 3.12
N GLY A 47 6.19 18.60 4.28
CA GLY A 47 6.20 17.19 4.66
C GLY A 47 4.82 16.57 4.51
N VAL A 48 4.75 15.31 4.11
CA VAL A 48 3.49 14.55 3.99
C VAL A 48 3.62 13.22 4.72
N ILE A 49 2.76 12.98 5.70
CA ILE A 49 2.67 11.68 6.39
C ILE A 49 1.24 11.15 6.19
N THR A 50 1.08 10.10 5.40
CA THR A 50 -0.25 9.55 5.07
C THR A 50 -0.90 8.90 6.28
N ASN A 51 -0.17 8.04 7.00
CA ASN A 51 -0.62 7.36 8.22
C ASN A 51 0.59 6.84 9.05
N ALA A 52 0.31 6.35 10.25
CA ALA A 52 1.27 5.66 11.12
C ALA A 52 0.73 4.28 11.53
N ARG A 53 0.54 3.40 10.55
CA ARG A 53 0.12 2.01 10.75
C ARG A 53 1.29 1.12 11.22
N PRO A 54 1.02 -0.07 11.80
CA PRO A 54 2.09 -0.99 12.16
C PRO A 54 2.88 -1.40 10.91
N ASP A 55 4.11 -0.91 10.79
CA ASP A 55 5.04 -1.23 9.71
C ASP A 55 6.46 -1.32 10.27
N HIS A 56 7.21 -2.30 9.78
CA HIS A 56 8.58 -2.59 10.22
C HIS A 56 8.76 -2.45 11.75
N LEU A 57 7.90 -3.12 12.54
CA LEU A 57 7.87 -2.97 14.00
C LEU A 57 9.17 -3.45 14.68
N ASP A 58 9.96 -4.26 13.99
CA ASP A 58 11.31 -4.66 14.38
C ASP A 58 12.34 -3.51 14.30
N VAL A 59 12.07 -2.49 13.47
CA VAL A 59 12.95 -1.33 13.26
C VAL A 59 12.36 -0.04 13.84
N MET A 60 11.09 0.22 13.58
CA MET A 60 10.37 1.43 14.00
C MET A 60 9.47 1.23 15.23
N GLY A 61 9.23 -0.02 15.63
CA GLY A 61 8.25 -0.36 16.64
C GLY A 61 8.81 -0.37 18.08
N PRO A 62 8.20 -1.15 18.98
CA PRO A 62 7.29 -2.27 18.71
C PRO A 62 5.81 -1.91 18.47
N THR A 63 5.39 -0.66 18.66
CA THR A 63 3.97 -0.27 18.55
C THR A 63 3.71 0.72 17.41
N PRO A 64 2.46 0.90 16.96
CA PRO A 64 2.10 1.99 16.04
C PRO A 64 2.44 3.38 16.58
N ASP A 65 2.46 3.56 17.90
CA ASP A 65 2.89 4.82 18.51
C ASP A 65 4.39 5.06 18.33
N ASP A 66 5.20 4.00 18.33
CA ASP A 66 6.63 4.07 18.02
C ASP A 66 6.87 4.37 16.54
N VAL A 67 6.09 3.75 15.65
CA VAL A 67 6.11 4.08 14.21
C VAL A 67 5.79 5.57 14.00
N ALA A 68 4.77 6.10 14.69
CA ALA A 68 4.45 7.52 14.61
C ALA A 68 5.59 8.42 15.12
N ARG A 69 6.35 7.98 16.16
CA ARG A 69 7.53 8.71 16.65
C ARG A 69 8.70 8.63 15.68
N ALA A 70 8.90 7.49 15.02
CA ALA A 70 9.91 7.34 13.97
C ALA A 70 9.59 8.30 12.81
N LEU A 71 8.38 8.21 12.24
CA LEU A 71 7.90 9.07 11.16
C LEU A 71 7.92 10.55 11.54
N ALA A 72 7.69 10.89 12.81
CA ALA A 72 7.83 12.25 13.29
C ALA A 72 9.25 12.82 13.11
N GLY A 73 10.27 11.98 12.86
CA GLY A 73 11.61 12.36 12.44
C GLY A 73 11.64 13.13 11.12
N THR A 74 10.71 12.86 10.20
CA THR A 74 10.63 13.47 8.86
C THR A 74 9.78 14.74 8.83
N VAL A 75 9.38 15.28 9.98
CA VAL A 75 8.66 16.55 10.04
C VAL A 75 9.61 17.68 9.64
N PRO A 76 9.23 18.58 8.72
CA PRO A 76 10.08 19.67 8.27
C PRO A 76 10.36 20.67 9.40
N TYR A 77 11.39 21.50 9.22
CA TYR A 77 11.71 22.62 10.11
C TYR A 77 11.20 23.93 9.52
N GLY A 78 10.34 24.65 10.25
CA GLY A 78 9.72 25.90 9.78
C GLY A 78 8.82 25.75 8.54
N GLY A 79 8.38 24.53 8.23
CA GLY A 79 7.59 24.19 7.05
C GLY A 79 6.13 23.90 7.37
N THR A 80 5.47 23.15 6.48
CA THR A 80 4.11 22.62 6.72
C THR A 80 4.11 21.10 6.63
N LEU A 81 3.57 20.44 7.66
CA LEU A 81 3.29 19.00 7.67
C LEU A 81 1.82 18.76 7.33
N TYR A 82 1.55 18.01 6.27
CA TYR A 82 0.23 17.51 5.92
C TYR A 82 0.08 16.06 6.38
N THR A 83 -1.08 15.70 6.91
CA THR A 83 -1.32 14.31 7.32
C THR A 83 -2.77 13.89 7.25
N ALA A 84 -3.01 12.64 6.82
CA ALA A 84 -4.29 11.96 6.98
C ALA A 84 -4.31 11.03 8.21
N GLU A 85 -3.24 11.03 9.02
CA GLU A 85 -3.18 10.26 10.25
C GLU A 85 -4.15 10.81 11.30
N GLY A 86 -5.11 9.98 11.70
CA GLY A 86 -6.06 10.29 12.77
C GLY A 86 -5.52 9.94 14.15
N PRO A 87 -5.40 8.65 14.51
CA PRO A 87 -5.26 8.30 15.92
C PRO A 87 -3.92 8.69 16.56
N ARG A 88 -2.81 8.79 15.81
CA ARG A 88 -1.51 9.32 16.32
C ARG A 88 -1.22 10.77 15.95
N ARG A 89 -2.23 11.53 15.53
CA ARG A 89 -2.09 12.96 15.16
C ARG A 89 -1.40 13.80 16.25
N GLY A 90 -1.66 13.50 17.53
CA GLY A 90 -1.03 14.20 18.65
C GLY A 90 0.50 14.05 18.71
N THR A 91 1.06 12.93 18.23
CA THR A 91 2.51 12.76 18.12
C THR A 91 3.09 13.66 17.02
N LEU A 92 2.45 13.67 15.85
CA LEU A 92 2.86 14.52 14.73
C LEU A 92 2.70 16.02 15.07
N ALA A 93 1.64 16.40 15.78
CA ALA A 93 1.41 17.78 16.22
C ALA A 93 2.50 18.29 17.16
N ARG A 94 2.94 17.46 18.11
CA ARG A 94 4.06 17.80 19.00
C ARG A 94 5.36 17.99 18.22
N ALA A 95 5.63 17.11 17.27
CA ALA A 95 6.82 17.18 16.41
C ALA A 95 6.82 18.41 15.49
N ALA A 96 5.65 18.79 14.96
CA ALA A 96 5.49 20.01 14.17
C ALA A 96 5.71 21.25 15.04
N ALA A 97 5.11 21.30 16.24
CA ALA A 97 5.30 22.42 17.17
C ALA A 97 6.77 22.59 17.59
N ASP A 98 7.46 21.50 17.94
CA ASP A 98 8.89 21.49 18.30
C ASP A 98 9.78 22.09 17.19
N ARG A 99 9.43 21.83 15.93
CA ARG A 99 10.18 22.29 14.76
C ARG A 99 9.71 23.63 14.18
N GLY A 100 8.74 24.28 14.84
CA GLY A 100 8.14 25.52 14.33
C GLY A 100 7.37 25.34 13.02
N SER A 101 6.90 24.13 12.73
CA SER A 101 6.15 23.80 11.52
C SER A 101 4.65 23.83 11.76
N ARG A 102 3.89 24.22 10.73
CA ARG A 102 2.42 24.16 10.75
C ARG A 102 1.96 22.73 10.47
N LEU A 103 1.00 22.23 11.23
CA LEU A 103 0.32 20.96 10.92
C LEU A 103 -1.02 21.24 10.23
N VAL A 104 -1.27 20.56 9.12
CA VAL A 104 -2.54 20.54 8.38
C VAL A 104 -3.04 19.09 8.34
N ALA A 105 -4.11 18.81 9.07
CA ALA A 105 -4.72 17.49 9.07
C ALA A 105 -5.85 17.42 8.04
N ILE A 106 -5.97 16.28 7.37
CA ILE A 106 -7.14 15.93 6.56
C ILE A 106 -8.25 15.49 7.51
N GLU A 107 -9.37 16.21 7.46
CA GLU A 107 -10.53 15.93 8.30
C GLU A 107 -11.56 15.08 7.55
N PRO A 108 -12.51 14.42 8.25
CA PRO A 108 -13.53 13.60 7.61
C PRO A 108 -14.34 14.33 6.52
N ALA A 109 -14.52 15.65 6.67
CA ALA A 109 -15.19 16.48 5.67
C ALA A 109 -14.39 16.61 4.36
N ASP A 110 -13.06 16.66 4.43
CA ASP A 110 -12.20 16.71 3.25
C ASP A 110 -12.29 15.39 2.46
N VAL A 111 -12.32 14.26 3.18
CA VAL A 111 -12.49 12.93 2.59
C VAL A 111 -13.89 12.79 1.97
N ALA A 112 -14.92 13.25 2.66
CA ALA A 112 -16.30 13.24 2.15
C ALA A 112 -16.50 14.14 0.93
N ALA A 113 -15.64 15.16 0.75
CA ALA A 113 -15.64 16.02 -0.43
C ALA A 113 -14.98 15.37 -1.67
N ILE A 114 -14.42 14.16 -1.55
CA ILE A 114 -13.95 13.38 -2.69
C ILE A 114 -15.14 12.65 -3.31
N THR A 115 -15.53 13.08 -4.49
CA THR A 115 -16.69 12.54 -5.19
C THR A 115 -16.36 11.21 -5.87
N ALA A 116 -17.41 10.47 -6.26
CA ALA A 116 -17.22 9.27 -7.10
C ALA A 116 -16.59 9.60 -8.46
N ALA A 117 -16.86 10.80 -9.01
CA ALA A 117 -16.26 11.25 -10.26
C ALA A 117 -14.76 11.51 -10.10
N ASP A 118 -14.34 12.09 -8.97
CA ASP A 118 -12.92 12.30 -8.66
C ASP A 118 -12.15 10.98 -8.60
N GLN A 119 -12.76 9.93 -8.04
CA GLN A 119 -12.17 8.59 -7.96
C GLN A 119 -12.19 7.85 -9.30
N ALA A 120 -13.24 8.02 -10.10
CA ALA A 120 -13.39 7.30 -11.37
C ALA A 120 -12.36 7.68 -12.44
N GLY A 121 -11.70 8.83 -12.30
CA GLY A 121 -10.64 9.26 -13.23
C GLY A 121 -9.30 8.52 -13.04
N PHE A 122 -9.10 7.81 -11.94
CA PHE A 122 -7.90 7.02 -11.72
C PHE A 122 -7.96 5.70 -12.50
N SER A 123 -6.85 5.29 -13.11
CA SER A 123 -6.73 3.99 -13.80
C SER A 123 -6.59 2.80 -12.83
N TYR A 124 -6.68 3.06 -11.53
CA TYR A 124 -6.52 2.13 -10.43
C TYR A 124 -7.42 2.59 -9.27
N LEU A 125 -7.66 1.72 -8.30
CA LEU A 125 -8.45 2.05 -7.12
C LEU A 125 -7.57 2.78 -6.11
N GLU A 126 -7.85 4.07 -5.90
CA GLU A 126 -7.17 4.92 -4.92
C GLU A 126 -8.05 5.19 -3.69
N HIS A 127 -7.43 5.40 -2.54
CA HIS A 127 -8.12 5.74 -1.30
C HIS A 127 -8.52 7.23 -1.27
N PRO A 128 -9.78 7.56 -0.94
CA PRO A 128 -10.24 8.95 -0.81
C PRO A 128 -9.37 9.81 0.10
N GLU A 129 -8.81 9.23 1.18
CA GLU A 129 -7.91 9.90 2.10
C GLU A 129 -6.60 10.36 1.43
N ASN A 130 -6.04 9.54 0.54
CA ASN A 130 -4.84 9.87 -0.21
C ASN A 130 -5.13 10.96 -1.24
N ILE A 131 -6.27 10.89 -1.93
CA ILE A 131 -6.71 11.91 -2.88
C ILE A 131 -6.90 13.24 -2.16
N ALA A 132 -7.63 13.25 -1.03
CA ALA A 132 -7.87 14.44 -0.23
C ALA A 132 -6.56 15.06 0.27
N LEU A 133 -5.62 14.23 0.75
CA LEU A 133 -4.30 14.67 1.21
C LEU A 133 -3.48 15.32 0.08
N ALA A 134 -3.35 14.65 -1.06
CA ALA A 134 -2.60 15.16 -2.19
C ALA A 134 -3.24 16.43 -2.77
N LEU A 135 -4.57 16.48 -2.84
CA LEU A 135 -5.29 17.67 -3.29
C LEU A 135 -5.06 18.84 -2.35
N ARG A 136 -5.11 18.61 -1.03
CA ARG A 136 -4.88 19.66 -0.04
C ARG A 136 -3.48 20.26 -0.18
N VAL A 137 -2.47 19.40 -0.37
CA VAL A 137 -1.10 19.85 -0.65
C VAL A 137 -1.07 20.71 -1.91
N CYS A 138 -1.62 20.23 -3.04
CA CYS A 138 -1.61 20.94 -4.31
C CYS A 138 -2.29 22.33 -4.23
N VAL A 139 -3.47 22.39 -3.61
CA VAL A 139 -4.24 23.63 -3.46
C VAL A 139 -3.48 24.65 -2.60
N ASP A 140 -2.88 24.22 -1.50
CA ASP A 140 -2.09 25.10 -0.64
C ASP A 140 -0.77 25.55 -1.31
N GLN A 141 -0.33 24.87 -2.38
CA GLN A 141 0.78 25.29 -3.24
C GLN A 141 0.32 26.12 -4.47
N GLY A 142 -0.97 26.47 -4.55
CA GLY A 142 -1.51 27.32 -5.61
C GLY A 142 -1.95 26.59 -6.88
N VAL A 143 -2.00 25.25 -6.86
CA VAL A 143 -2.55 24.44 -7.95
C VAL A 143 -4.04 24.23 -7.70
N ASP A 144 -4.90 24.76 -8.57
CA ASP A 144 -6.34 24.60 -8.40
C ASP A 144 -6.78 23.12 -8.45
N ARG A 145 -7.91 22.82 -7.82
CA ARG A 145 -8.42 21.45 -7.67
C ARG A 145 -8.54 20.72 -9.02
N ALA A 146 -9.03 21.39 -10.07
CA ALA A 146 -9.27 20.75 -11.35
C ALA A 146 -7.95 20.37 -12.03
N THR A 147 -6.97 21.28 -12.01
CA THR A 147 -5.61 21.01 -12.49
C THR A 147 -4.94 19.89 -11.70
N ALA A 148 -5.05 19.90 -10.37
CA ALA A 148 -4.48 18.88 -9.51
C ALA A 148 -5.07 17.48 -9.79
N LEU A 149 -6.41 17.36 -9.86
CA LEU A 149 -7.09 16.10 -10.20
C LEU A 149 -6.70 15.60 -11.59
N ALA A 150 -6.70 16.48 -12.60
CA ALA A 150 -6.32 16.11 -13.95
C ALA A 150 -4.89 15.57 -14.01
N GLY A 151 -3.96 16.20 -13.27
CA GLY A 151 -2.59 15.72 -13.14
C GLY A 151 -2.50 14.35 -12.46
N MET A 152 -3.26 14.14 -11.37
CA MET A 152 -3.33 12.85 -10.67
C MET A 152 -3.88 11.73 -11.56
N HIS A 153 -4.93 12.01 -12.34
CA HIS A 153 -5.51 11.05 -13.28
C HIS A 153 -4.57 10.70 -14.44
N ALA A 154 -3.77 11.66 -14.89
CA ALA A 154 -2.80 11.46 -15.97
C ALA A 154 -1.51 10.78 -15.52
N ALA A 155 -1.23 10.74 -14.22
CA ALA A 155 -0.01 10.13 -13.69
C ALA A 155 0.01 8.62 -13.96
N ALA A 156 1.16 8.12 -14.41
CA ALA A 156 1.36 6.68 -14.55
C ALA A 156 1.34 6.06 -13.13
N PRO A 157 0.46 5.09 -12.87
CA PRO A 157 0.38 4.46 -11.56
C PRO A 157 1.58 3.56 -11.31
N ASP A 158 1.89 3.31 -10.04
CA ASP A 158 2.89 2.33 -9.67
C ASP A 158 2.51 0.93 -10.22
N PRO A 159 3.49 0.07 -10.57
CA PRO A 159 3.22 -1.29 -11.03
C PRO A 159 2.40 -2.15 -10.05
N GLY A 160 2.46 -1.81 -8.75
CA GLY A 160 1.70 -2.48 -7.70
C GLY A 160 0.33 -1.86 -7.39
N ALA A 161 -0.02 -0.74 -8.03
CA ALA A 161 -1.26 -0.02 -7.74
C ALA A 161 -2.49 -0.94 -7.83
N LEU A 162 -3.46 -0.72 -6.94
CA LEU A 162 -4.61 -1.59 -6.80
C LEU A 162 -5.46 -1.59 -8.08
N ARG A 163 -5.46 -2.70 -8.81
CA ARG A 163 -6.19 -2.81 -10.09
C ARG A 163 -7.20 -3.93 -10.06
N GLU A 164 -8.32 -3.70 -10.74
CA GLU A 164 -9.36 -4.71 -10.97
C GLU A 164 -9.32 -5.11 -12.45
N VAL A 165 -9.20 -6.40 -12.71
CA VAL A 165 -9.20 -7.00 -14.04
C VAL A 165 -10.40 -7.94 -14.13
N ILE A 166 -11.33 -7.63 -15.02
CA ILE A 166 -12.52 -8.44 -15.27
C ILE A 166 -12.28 -9.20 -16.57
N GLY A 167 -12.33 -10.53 -16.51
CA GLY A 167 -12.04 -11.36 -17.67
C GLY A 167 -12.56 -12.78 -17.54
N HIS A 168 -11.92 -13.68 -18.29
CA HIS A 168 -12.21 -15.11 -18.25
C HIS A 168 -10.90 -15.89 -18.12
N ARG A 169 -10.96 -17.00 -17.40
CA ARG A 169 -9.88 -17.98 -17.28
C ARG A 169 -10.46 -19.37 -17.46
N MET A 170 -9.84 -20.19 -18.31
CA MET A 170 -10.37 -21.51 -18.68
C MET A 170 -11.85 -21.51 -19.10
N GLY A 171 -12.28 -20.44 -19.80
CA GLY A 171 -13.66 -20.25 -20.24
C GLY A 171 -14.66 -19.82 -19.15
N ARG A 172 -14.21 -19.61 -17.90
CA ARG A 172 -15.05 -19.21 -16.76
C ARG A 172 -14.81 -17.74 -16.37
N PRO A 173 -15.85 -16.97 -16.02
CA PRO A 173 -15.71 -15.62 -15.51
C PRO A 173 -14.77 -15.53 -14.31
N LEU A 174 -13.81 -14.61 -14.38
CA LEU A 174 -12.85 -14.36 -13.30
C LEU A 174 -12.64 -12.85 -13.14
N VAL A 175 -12.77 -12.39 -11.90
CA VAL A 175 -12.36 -11.06 -11.48
C VAL A 175 -11.07 -11.21 -10.68
N PHE A 176 -10.02 -10.53 -11.12
CA PHE A 176 -8.76 -10.44 -10.37
C PHE A 176 -8.58 -9.02 -9.83
N VAL A 177 -8.41 -8.91 -8.51
CA VAL A 177 -8.03 -7.67 -7.83
C VAL A 177 -6.55 -7.79 -7.45
N ASN A 178 -5.70 -7.07 -8.16
CA ASN A 178 -4.27 -6.97 -7.87
C ASN A 178 -4.06 -6.06 -6.66
N ALA A 179 -3.96 -6.62 -5.47
CA ALA A 179 -3.68 -5.92 -4.22
C ALA A 179 -2.31 -6.27 -3.64
N PHE A 180 -1.35 -6.70 -4.46
CA PHE A 180 -0.01 -7.08 -3.99
C PHE A 180 0.82 -5.88 -3.47
N ALA A 181 0.33 -4.65 -3.61
CA ALA A 181 0.89 -3.49 -2.90
C ALA A 181 0.26 -3.28 -1.50
N ALA A 182 -0.95 -3.81 -1.26
CA ALA A 182 -1.54 -3.84 0.08
C ALA A 182 -0.80 -4.91 0.89
N ASN A 183 0.20 -4.46 1.64
CA ASN A 183 1.13 -5.36 2.31
C ASN A 183 0.90 -5.46 3.83
N ASP A 184 -0.02 -4.69 4.42
CA ASP A 184 -0.41 -4.77 5.84
C ASP A 184 -1.82 -5.36 6.04
N PRO A 185 -2.13 -5.92 7.23
CA PRO A 185 -3.44 -6.54 7.49
C PRO A 185 -4.64 -5.62 7.30
N GLN A 186 -4.52 -4.35 7.68
CA GLN A 186 -5.65 -3.42 7.62
C GLN A 186 -5.96 -3.02 6.18
N SER A 187 -4.92 -2.68 5.39
CA SER A 187 -5.10 -2.39 3.96
C SER A 187 -5.61 -3.60 3.20
N THR A 188 -5.06 -4.78 3.48
CA THR A 188 -5.48 -6.04 2.82
C THR A 188 -6.96 -6.32 3.09
N LEU A 189 -7.40 -6.21 4.34
CA LEU A 189 -8.80 -6.42 4.72
C LEU A 189 -9.74 -5.37 4.10
N ALA A 190 -9.31 -4.10 4.02
CA ALA A 190 -10.08 -3.05 3.38
C ALA A 190 -10.30 -3.34 1.88
N VAL A 191 -9.23 -3.72 1.17
CA VAL A 191 -9.30 -4.09 -0.25
C VAL A 191 -10.15 -5.33 -0.46
N TRP A 192 -10.00 -6.34 0.40
CA TRP A 192 -10.82 -7.55 0.34
C TRP A 192 -12.32 -7.23 0.49
N ARG A 193 -12.69 -6.43 1.50
CA ARG A 193 -14.09 -6.01 1.71
C ARG A 193 -14.64 -5.22 0.53
N LEU A 194 -13.85 -4.30 -0.02
CA LEU A 194 -14.21 -3.55 -1.22
C LEU A 194 -14.47 -4.49 -2.41
N ALA A 195 -13.58 -5.46 -2.65
CA ALA A 195 -13.72 -6.44 -3.72
C ALA A 195 -15.00 -7.29 -3.55
N ARG A 196 -15.27 -7.79 -2.33
CA ARG A 196 -16.49 -8.55 -2.02
C ARG A 196 -17.76 -7.71 -2.19
N GLN A 197 -17.73 -6.43 -1.81
CA GLN A 197 -18.87 -5.52 -1.96
C GLN A 197 -19.16 -5.21 -3.43
N ARG A 198 -18.12 -5.03 -4.25
CA ARG A 198 -18.24 -4.76 -5.69
C ARG A 198 -18.71 -5.97 -6.50
N HIS A 199 -18.36 -7.18 -6.05
CA HIS A 199 -18.66 -8.44 -6.74
C HIS A 199 -19.52 -9.39 -5.87
N PRO A 200 -20.78 -9.03 -5.58
CA PRO A 200 -21.64 -9.81 -4.70
C PRO A 200 -22.07 -11.17 -5.30
N ARG A 201 -21.94 -11.35 -6.62
CA ARG A 201 -22.29 -12.58 -7.36
C ARG A 201 -21.11 -13.57 -7.43
N THR A 202 -20.21 -13.54 -6.46
CA THR A 202 -19.04 -14.43 -6.41
C THR A 202 -19.41 -15.73 -5.72
N ASP A 203 -19.17 -16.88 -6.38
CA ASP A 203 -19.40 -18.20 -5.79
C ASP A 203 -18.13 -18.79 -5.17
N VAL A 204 -16.96 -18.42 -5.70
CA VAL A 204 -15.65 -18.81 -5.16
C VAL A 204 -14.77 -17.59 -5.00
N ALA A 205 -14.38 -17.29 -3.77
CA ALA A 205 -13.46 -16.22 -3.43
C ALA A 205 -12.11 -16.79 -2.98
N VAL A 206 -11.07 -16.45 -3.75
CA VAL A 206 -9.71 -16.95 -3.57
C VAL A 206 -8.80 -15.80 -3.15
N VAL A 207 -8.02 -16.00 -2.10
CA VAL A 207 -6.87 -15.16 -1.79
C VAL A 207 -5.62 -15.78 -2.42
N LEU A 208 -4.90 -15.00 -3.21
CA LEU A 208 -3.59 -15.37 -3.74
C LEU A 208 -2.52 -14.63 -2.95
N MET A 209 -1.99 -15.27 -1.91
CA MET A 209 -1.00 -14.71 -1.00
C MET A 209 0.41 -14.96 -1.55
N ASN A 210 1.18 -13.91 -1.82
CA ASN A 210 2.59 -14.03 -2.18
C ASN A 210 3.50 -13.56 -1.03
N THR A 211 4.23 -14.49 -0.42
CA THR A 211 5.14 -14.22 0.71
C THR A 211 6.54 -13.83 0.24
N ARG A 212 7.34 -13.28 1.15
CA ARG A 212 8.75 -12.93 0.93
C ARG A 212 9.55 -13.17 2.21
N ALA A 213 10.69 -13.85 2.10
CA ALA A 213 11.45 -14.33 3.27
C ALA A 213 12.04 -13.21 4.15
N ASP A 214 12.41 -12.07 3.55
CA ASP A 214 12.90 -10.88 4.29
C ASP A 214 11.77 -10.09 4.99
N ARG A 215 10.50 -10.52 4.85
CA ARG A 215 9.32 -9.93 5.49
C ARG A 215 8.48 -10.98 6.23
N ALA A 216 9.15 -11.85 6.99
CA ALA A 216 8.50 -12.90 7.77
C ALA A 216 7.47 -12.36 8.78
N ASP A 217 7.78 -11.26 9.48
CA ASP A 217 6.84 -10.63 10.43
C ASP A 217 5.53 -10.24 9.74
N ARG A 218 5.62 -9.65 8.54
CA ARG A 218 4.43 -9.27 7.79
C ARG A 218 3.63 -10.46 7.31
N SER A 219 4.31 -11.51 6.86
CA SER A 219 3.66 -12.77 6.49
C SER A 219 2.93 -13.41 7.67
N ARG A 220 3.50 -13.32 8.89
CA ARG A 220 2.83 -13.75 10.12
C ARG A 220 1.57 -12.92 10.39
N GLN A 221 1.67 -11.60 10.39
CA GLN A 221 0.53 -10.72 10.68
C GLN A 221 -0.62 -10.90 9.69
N LEU A 222 -0.31 -11.07 8.39
CA LEU A 222 -1.32 -11.39 7.38
C LEU A 222 -1.96 -12.76 7.62
N GLY A 223 -1.18 -13.75 8.04
CA GLY A 223 -1.71 -15.05 8.44
C GLY A 223 -2.66 -14.95 9.62
N GLU A 224 -2.29 -14.18 10.66
CA GLU A 224 -3.15 -13.93 11.83
C GLU A 224 -4.47 -13.24 11.47
N ALA A 225 -4.48 -12.38 10.45
CA ALA A 225 -5.66 -11.68 9.96
C ALA A 225 -6.47 -12.46 8.91
N ALA A 226 -5.94 -13.58 8.39
CA ALA A 226 -6.58 -14.36 7.33
C ALA A 226 -8.02 -14.84 7.64
N PRO A 227 -8.40 -15.16 8.90
CA PRO A 227 -9.79 -15.50 9.23
C PRO A 227 -10.80 -14.40 8.87
N ASP A 228 -10.41 -13.13 8.97
CA ASP A 228 -11.30 -11.99 8.69
C ASP A 228 -11.64 -11.84 7.20
N TRP A 229 -10.87 -12.49 6.33
CA TRP A 229 -11.14 -12.50 4.90
C TRP A 229 -12.31 -13.45 4.58
N GLN A 230 -12.53 -14.51 5.36
CA GLN A 230 -13.57 -15.50 5.05
C GLN A 230 -13.48 -15.98 3.57
N ALA A 231 -12.25 -16.18 3.10
CA ALA A 231 -11.99 -16.69 1.76
C ALA A 231 -12.28 -18.20 1.70
N ASP A 232 -12.79 -18.68 0.57
CA ASP A 232 -13.04 -20.10 0.36
C ASP A 232 -11.74 -20.88 0.23
N ARG A 233 -10.73 -20.26 -0.41
CA ARG A 233 -9.39 -20.80 -0.60
C ARG A 233 -8.33 -19.72 -0.48
N ILE A 234 -7.15 -20.12 0.01
CA ILE A 234 -5.95 -19.29 0.09
C ILE A 234 -4.80 -20.06 -0.54
N LEU A 235 -4.33 -19.59 -1.70
CA LEU A 235 -3.14 -20.10 -2.37
C LEU A 235 -1.96 -19.29 -1.87
N VAL A 236 -0.95 -19.96 -1.33
CA VAL A 236 0.22 -19.31 -0.74
C VAL A 236 1.43 -19.61 -1.62
N SER A 237 1.99 -18.59 -2.25
CA SER A 237 3.20 -18.66 -3.07
C SER A 237 4.34 -17.83 -2.46
N GLY A 238 5.52 -17.87 -3.09
CA GLY A 238 6.69 -17.10 -2.68
C GLY A 238 7.69 -17.91 -1.87
N ASP A 239 8.60 -17.21 -1.20
CA ASP A 239 9.84 -17.82 -0.67
C ASP A 239 9.75 -18.21 0.81
N ASP A 240 8.69 -17.82 1.53
CA ASP A 240 8.45 -18.19 2.94
C ASP A 240 6.95 -18.39 3.22
N THR A 241 6.36 -19.42 2.60
CA THR A 241 4.93 -19.75 2.78
C THR A 241 4.64 -20.29 4.19
N GLY A 242 5.61 -20.99 4.79
CA GLY A 242 5.46 -21.62 6.09
C GLY A 242 5.13 -20.65 7.22
N THR A 243 5.71 -19.45 7.22
CA THR A 243 5.40 -18.43 8.24
C THR A 243 3.94 -17.98 8.18
N PHE A 244 3.43 -17.70 6.99
CA PHE A 244 2.02 -17.35 6.79
C PHE A 244 1.10 -18.52 7.17
N ILE A 245 1.38 -19.73 6.68
CA ILE A 245 0.52 -20.91 6.91
C ILE A 245 0.42 -21.25 8.40
N ARG A 246 1.54 -21.19 9.14
CA ARG A 246 1.52 -21.44 10.59
C ARG A 246 0.66 -20.41 11.32
N ALA A 247 0.82 -19.13 10.99
CA ALA A 247 0.04 -18.04 11.57
C ALA A 247 -1.46 -18.20 11.25
N ALA A 248 -1.82 -18.44 9.99
CA ALA A 248 -3.20 -18.64 9.56
C ALA A 248 -3.87 -19.84 10.25
N ARG A 249 -3.17 -20.98 10.35
CA ARG A 249 -3.68 -22.14 11.07
C ARG A 249 -3.84 -21.87 12.57
N GLY A 250 -2.88 -21.16 13.17
CA GLY A 250 -2.95 -20.75 14.57
C GLY A 250 -4.13 -19.82 14.87
N ALA A 251 -4.49 -18.96 13.90
CA ALA A 251 -5.63 -18.06 13.98
C ALA A 251 -6.98 -18.70 13.60
N GLY A 252 -6.98 -19.98 13.19
CA GLY A 252 -8.21 -20.75 12.96
C GLY A 252 -8.60 -20.98 11.49
N VAL A 253 -7.73 -20.64 10.52
CA VAL A 253 -7.98 -20.99 9.11
C VAL A 253 -7.89 -22.51 8.93
N PRO A 254 -8.92 -23.17 8.35
CA PRO A 254 -8.89 -24.61 8.12
C PRO A 254 -7.76 -25.03 7.17
N ALA A 255 -7.07 -26.14 7.46
CA ALA A 255 -6.01 -26.65 6.60
C ALA A 255 -6.49 -26.94 5.16
N ALA A 256 -7.74 -27.35 4.99
CA ALA A 256 -8.34 -27.61 3.67
C ALA A 256 -8.54 -26.34 2.83
N ALA A 257 -8.57 -25.16 3.44
CA ALA A 257 -8.67 -23.89 2.74
C ALA A 257 -7.28 -23.38 2.26
N LEU A 258 -6.19 -23.93 2.79
CA LEU A 258 -4.82 -23.50 2.50
C LEU A 258 -4.17 -24.42 1.46
N MET A 259 -3.63 -23.83 0.40
CA MET A 259 -2.84 -24.54 -0.61
C MET A 259 -1.43 -23.94 -0.64
N ASP A 260 -0.45 -24.72 -0.18
CA ASP A 260 0.96 -24.33 -0.18
C ASP A 260 1.60 -24.60 -1.54
N LEU A 261 2.04 -23.53 -2.19
CA LEU A 261 2.71 -23.52 -3.50
C LEU A 261 4.02 -22.72 -3.38
N GLY A 262 4.68 -22.78 -2.22
CA GLY A 262 5.95 -22.11 -1.97
C GLY A 262 7.07 -22.59 -2.88
N GLY A 263 7.88 -21.67 -3.38
CA GLY A 263 8.98 -21.96 -4.32
C GLY A 263 8.54 -22.43 -5.72
N GLU A 264 7.24 -22.58 -5.96
CA GLU A 264 6.72 -22.99 -7.26
C GLU A 264 6.80 -21.89 -8.31
N ARG A 265 6.81 -22.31 -9.57
CA ARG A 265 6.74 -21.36 -10.70
C ARG A 265 5.35 -20.72 -10.76
N PRO A 266 5.23 -19.46 -11.22
CA PRO A 266 3.93 -18.81 -11.41
C PRO A 266 2.93 -19.64 -12.22
N THR A 267 3.40 -20.41 -13.19
CA THR A 267 2.55 -21.34 -13.97
C THR A 267 1.91 -22.43 -13.12
N THR A 268 2.64 -23.01 -12.15
CA THR A 268 2.09 -24.03 -11.24
C THR A 268 1.05 -23.42 -10.33
N VAL A 269 1.31 -22.21 -9.83
CA VAL A 269 0.36 -21.48 -8.97
C VAL A 269 -0.94 -21.19 -9.72
N LEU A 270 -0.83 -20.79 -10.99
CA LEU A 270 -1.99 -20.55 -11.84
C LEU A 270 -2.77 -21.84 -12.16
N HIS A 271 -2.11 -22.99 -12.31
CA HIS A 271 -2.81 -24.27 -12.43
C HIS A 271 -3.56 -24.63 -11.14
N GLY A 272 -2.95 -24.38 -9.98
CA GLY A 272 -3.64 -24.53 -8.70
C GLY A 272 -4.88 -23.62 -8.58
N LEU A 273 -4.83 -22.42 -9.18
CA LEU A 273 -6.00 -21.55 -9.29
C LEU A 273 -7.05 -22.11 -10.27
N ASP A 274 -6.63 -22.70 -11.39
CA ASP A 274 -7.52 -23.27 -12.40
C ASP A 274 -8.41 -24.37 -11.81
N ASP A 275 -7.88 -25.17 -10.88
CA ASP A 275 -8.60 -26.23 -10.16
C ASP A 275 -9.68 -25.70 -9.20
N LEU A 276 -9.70 -24.40 -8.93
CA LEU A 276 -10.58 -23.74 -7.96
C LEU A 276 -11.64 -22.86 -8.61
N LEU A 277 -11.64 -22.75 -9.94
CA LEU A 277 -12.58 -21.88 -10.64
C LEU A 277 -14.03 -22.34 -10.44
N GLY A 278 -14.89 -21.41 -10.06
CA GLY A 278 -16.35 -21.57 -9.96
C GLY A 278 -17.06 -21.09 -11.22
N GLU A 279 -18.37 -20.85 -11.13
CA GLU A 279 -19.11 -20.14 -12.18
C GLU A 279 -18.73 -18.65 -12.21
N HIS A 280 -18.58 -18.05 -11.03
CA HIS A 280 -17.99 -16.73 -10.85
C HIS A 280 -16.89 -16.75 -9.78
N THR A 281 -15.65 -16.52 -10.20
CA THR A 281 -14.49 -16.50 -9.29
C THR A 281 -13.98 -15.09 -9.06
N LEU A 282 -13.78 -14.72 -7.80
CA LEU A 282 -13.02 -13.55 -7.39
C LEU A 282 -11.66 -14.00 -6.86
N VAL A 283 -10.59 -13.41 -7.38
CA VAL A 283 -9.23 -13.61 -6.88
C VAL A 283 -8.70 -12.29 -6.37
N VAL A 284 -8.19 -12.24 -5.14
CA VAL A 284 -7.52 -11.06 -4.59
C VAL A 284 -6.06 -11.43 -4.33
N GLY A 285 -5.14 -10.83 -5.09
CA GLY A 285 -3.70 -11.02 -4.90
C GLY A 285 -3.20 -10.13 -3.78
N VAL A 286 -2.59 -10.67 -2.73
CA VAL A 286 -2.18 -9.93 -1.52
C VAL A 286 -0.74 -10.29 -1.12
N GLY A 287 -0.11 -9.45 -0.30
CA GLY A 287 1.25 -9.68 0.18
C GLY A 287 2.26 -8.87 -0.62
N ASN A 288 3.24 -9.54 -1.25
CA ASN A 288 4.36 -8.88 -1.90
C ASN A 288 4.24 -8.90 -3.44
N ILE A 289 4.40 -7.76 -4.10
CA ILE A 289 4.43 -7.67 -5.58
C ILE A 289 5.72 -8.23 -6.20
N GLY A 290 6.84 -8.22 -5.47
CA GLY A 290 8.11 -8.77 -5.99
C GLY A 290 8.10 -10.29 -6.17
N GLY A 291 9.10 -10.81 -6.88
CA GLY A 291 9.22 -12.25 -7.14
C GLY A 291 8.06 -12.76 -7.98
N ALA A 292 7.35 -13.79 -7.49
CA ALA A 292 6.21 -14.37 -8.20
C ALA A 292 5.02 -13.41 -8.37
N GLY A 293 4.84 -12.42 -7.47
CA GLY A 293 3.69 -11.50 -7.48
C GLY A 293 3.49 -10.78 -8.81
N PHE A 294 4.56 -10.23 -9.38
CA PHE A 294 4.53 -9.52 -10.67
C PHE A 294 4.15 -10.46 -11.82
N ALA A 295 4.74 -11.66 -11.85
CA ALA A 295 4.45 -12.65 -12.88
C ALA A 295 2.99 -13.15 -12.79
N LEU A 296 2.49 -13.35 -11.58
CA LEU A 296 1.10 -13.73 -11.32
C LEU A 296 0.13 -12.62 -11.72
N ALA A 297 0.39 -11.38 -11.30
CA ALA A 297 -0.42 -10.23 -11.66
C ALA A 297 -0.50 -10.06 -13.19
N LYS A 298 0.65 -10.14 -13.88
CA LYS A 298 0.73 -10.08 -15.34
C LYS A 298 -0.04 -11.22 -16.01
N ALA A 299 0.11 -12.45 -15.53
CA ALA A 299 -0.58 -13.61 -16.09
C ALA A 299 -2.10 -13.56 -15.88
N LEU A 300 -2.57 -12.82 -14.88
CA LEU A 300 -3.99 -12.54 -14.60
C LEU A 300 -4.48 -11.24 -15.27
N GLY A 301 -3.66 -10.62 -16.12
CA GLY A 301 -4.07 -9.48 -16.96
C GLY A 301 -3.87 -8.10 -16.33
N ALA A 302 -3.21 -7.99 -15.16
CA ALA A 302 -2.79 -6.69 -14.65
C ALA A 302 -1.59 -6.17 -15.49
N PRO A 303 -1.61 -4.91 -15.97
CA PRO A 303 -0.49 -4.35 -16.73
C PRO A 303 0.79 -4.28 -15.89
N ALA A 304 1.92 -4.36 -16.59
CA ALA A 304 3.26 -4.15 -16.05
C ALA A 304 3.49 -2.68 -15.66
#